data_AF-A0A2H0GBI7-F1
#
_entry.id   AF-A0A2H0GBI7-F1
#
_cell.length_a   1.000
_cell.length_b   1.000
_cell.length_c   1.000
_cell.angle_alpha   90.00
_cell.angle_beta   90.00
_cell.angle_gamma   90.00
#
_symmetry.space_group_name_H-M   'P 1'
#
loop_
_entity.id
_entity.type
_entity.pdbx_description
1 polymer ?
#
loop_
_entity_poly.entity_id
_entity_poly.type
_entity_poly.pdbx_seq_one_letter_code
_entity_poly.pdbx_strand_id
1 'polypeptide(L)'
;MQTIQKITKASLYLFLAATLMVGCKKDKDSPKPNNPTPPANEEELITTVKITFVDTAGVEPTVTVFFRDPDGDGGNAPTQFDTIRLAANSVYN
;
A
#
# COMPACT_ATOMS: atom_id res chain seq x y z
N MET A 1 67.00 -19.39 14.46
CA MET A 1 66.08 -18.23 14.64
C MET A 1 64.82 -18.27 13.78
N GLN A 2 64.86 -18.71 12.51
CA GLN A 2 63.69 -18.64 11.62
C GLN A 2 62.51 -19.57 12.01
N THR A 3 62.78 -20.71 12.64
CA THR A 3 61.76 -21.68 13.05
C THR A 3 60.88 -21.15 14.19
N ILE A 4 61.48 -20.43 15.15
CA ILE A 4 60.77 -19.82 16.27
C ILE A 4 59.82 -18.73 15.76
N GLN A 5 60.28 -17.89 14.83
CA GLN A 5 59.48 -16.81 14.24
C GLN A 5 58.29 -17.33 13.40
N LYS A 6 58.43 -18.50 12.76
CA LYS A 6 57.34 -19.18 12.06
C LYS A 6 56.29 -19.73 13.03
N ILE A 7 56.72 -20.29 14.17
CA ILE A 7 55.81 -20.80 15.21
C ILE A 7 55.08 -19.63 15.90
N THR A 8 55.74 -18.50 16.15
CA THR A 8 55.09 -17.29 16.70
C THR A 8 54.06 -16.70 15.75
N LYS A 9 54.35 -16.64 14.45
CA LYS A 9 53.37 -16.19 13.44
C LYS A 9 52.21 -17.18 13.30
N ALA A 10 52.48 -18.49 13.29
CA ALA A 10 51.44 -19.51 13.24
C ALA A 10 50.54 -19.48 14.49
N SER A 11 51.12 -19.24 15.67
CA SER A 11 50.40 -19.02 16.93
C SER A 11 49.52 -17.75 16.90
N LEU A 12 50.00 -16.67 16.28
CA LEU A 12 49.25 -15.42 16.13
C LEU A 12 48.07 -15.57 15.15
N TYR A 13 48.25 -16.30 14.05
CA TYR A 13 47.16 -16.63 13.12
C TYR A 13 46.12 -17.57 13.73
N LEU A 14 46.54 -18.51 14.58
CA LEU A 14 45.63 -19.43 15.27
C LEU A 14 44.79 -18.71 16.34
N PHE A 15 45.35 -17.69 17.00
CA PHE A 15 44.63 -16.87 17.97
C PHE A 15 43.61 -15.93 17.30
N LEU A 16 43.93 -15.39 16.12
CA LEU A 16 43.04 -14.53 15.32
C LEU A 16 41.86 -15.30 14.68
N ALA A 17 42.04 -16.60 14.42
CA ALA A 17 40.96 -17.47 13.94
C ALA A 17 39.96 -17.86 15.05
N ALA A 18 40.41 -17.90 16.32
CA ALA A 18 39.57 -18.30 17.45
C ALA A 18 38.54 -17.23 17.87
N THR A 19 38.75 -15.97 17.50
CA THR A 19 37.83 -14.86 17.82
C THR A 19 36.60 -14.79 16.92
N LEU A 20 36.51 -15.61 15.88
CA LEU A 20 35.36 -15.64 14.95
C LEU A 20 34.20 -16.54 15.40
N MET A 21 34.34 -17.25 16.53
CA MET A 21 33.31 -18.18 17.03
C MET A 21 32.46 -17.63 18.19
N VAL A 22 32.57 -16.35 18.52
CA VAL A 22 31.61 -15.69 19.42
C VAL A 22 30.35 -15.36 18.61
N GLY A 23 29.59 -16.40 18.27
CA GLY A 23 28.30 -16.27 17.61
C GLY A 23 27.34 -15.45 18.48
N CYS A 24 26.65 -14.50 17.84
CA CYS A 24 25.58 -13.71 18.44
C CYS A 24 24.67 -14.63 19.26
N LYS A 25 24.53 -14.34 20.56
CA LYS A 25 23.43 -14.89 21.35
C LYS A 25 22.16 -14.50 20.59
N LYS A 26 21.31 -15.49 20.24
CA LYS A 26 19.95 -15.16 19.81
C LYS A 26 19.28 -14.54 21.02
N ASP A 27 19.25 -13.21 21.06
CA ASP A 27 18.38 -12.49 21.97
C ASP A 27 16.98 -13.06 21.76
N LYS A 28 16.43 -13.64 22.81
CA LYS A 28 15.07 -14.21 22.81
C LYS A 28 13.99 -13.11 22.77
N ASP A 29 14.41 -11.87 22.55
CA ASP A 29 13.58 -10.68 22.43
C ASP A 29 13.60 -10.14 21.00
N SER A 30 13.55 -11.04 20.01
CA SER A 30 12.98 -10.62 18.73
C SER A 30 11.56 -10.13 19.07
N PRO A 31 11.20 -8.85 18.84
CA PRO A 31 9.80 -8.47 18.92
C PRO A 31 9.10 -9.45 17.98
N LYS A 32 8.18 -10.27 18.51
CA LYS A 32 7.22 -10.94 17.63
C LYS A 32 6.74 -9.84 16.69
N PRO A 33 6.71 -10.06 15.36
CA PRO A 33 6.04 -9.11 14.48
C PRO A 33 4.69 -8.90 15.12
N ASN A 34 4.52 -7.73 15.71
CA ASN A 34 3.24 -7.20 16.09
C ASN A 34 2.58 -7.07 14.73
N ASN A 35 1.90 -8.13 14.29
CA ASN A 35 0.98 -8.06 13.17
C ASN A 35 0.16 -6.81 13.50
N PRO A 36 0.37 -5.69 12.77
CA PRO A 36 -0.42 -4.51 13.04
C PRO A 36 -1.83 -5.01 12.83
N THR A 37 -2.66 -4.94 13.87
CA THR A 37 -4.10 -5.06 13.65
C THR A 37 -4.38 -4.04 12.55
N PRO A 38 -4.86 -4.46 11.36
CA PRO A 38 -5.18 -3.52 10.31
C PRO A 38 -6.03 -2.41 10.93
N PRO A 39 -5.73 -1.13 10.65
CA PRO A 39 -6.52 -0.04 11.20
C PRO A 39 -7.99 -0.37 10.97
N ALA A 40 -8.80 -0.25 12.02
CA ALA A 40 -10.16 -0.78 12.03
C ALA A 40 -11.07 -0.18 10.93
N ASN A 41 -10.64 0.92 10.31
CA ASN A 41 -11.27 1.58 9.19
C ASN A 41 -10.18 2.10 8.26
N GLU A 42 -9.91 1.39 7.18
CA GLU A 42 -9.18 1.94 6.03
C GLU A 42 -10.13 2.92 5.32
N GLU A 43 -9.66 4.13 4.98
CA GLU A 43 -10.49 5.07 4.22
C GLU A 43 -10.75 4.50 2.82
N GLU A 44 -12.02 4.28 2.49
CA GLU A 44 -12.39 3.83 1.14
C GLU A 44 -12.10 4.94 0.12
N LEU A 45 -11.35 4.61 -0.93
CA LEU A 45 -11.14 5.53 -2.04
C LEU A 45 -12.33 5.48 -3.01
N ILE A 46 -13.13 6.55 -3.03
CA ILE A 46 -14.29 6.67 -3.91
C ILE A 46 -13.86 7.21 -5.28
N THR A 47 -13.78 6.32 -6.27
CA THR A 47 -13.32 6.60 -7.64
C THR A 47 -14.45 6.64 -8.68
N THR A 48 -15.68 6.31 -8.28
CA THR A 48 -16.82 6.21 -9.20
C THR A 48 -18.06 6.82 -8.56
N VAL A 49 -18.74 7.68 -9.33
CA VAL A 49 -20.05 8.24 -8.97
C VAL A 49 -21.05 7.82 -10.03
N LYS A 50 -22.19 7.28 -9.58
CA LYS A 50 -23.37 7.03 -10.41
C LYS A 50 -24.51 7.86 -9.85
N ILE A 51 -25.08 8.73 -10.68
CA ILE A 51 -26.29 9.50 -10.33
C ILE A 51 -27.43 9.00 -11.21
N THR A 52 -28.58 8.73 -10.59
CA THR A 52 -29.80 8.33 -11.29
C THR A 52 -30.87 9.35 -10.97
N PHE A 53 -31.40 10.01 -12.00
CA PHE A 53 -32.50 10.95 -11.90
C PHE A 53 -33.79 10.25 -12.32
N VAL A 54 -34.77 10.25 -11.43
CA VAL A 54 -36.11 9.71 -11.72
C VAL A 54 -37.11 10.85 -11.67
N ASP A 55 -37.79 11.11 -12.79
CA ASP A 55 -38.82 12.14 -12.84
C ASP A 55 -39.97 11.78 -11.89
N THR A 56 -40.26 12.71 -10.99
CA THR A 56 -41.32 12.57 -9.98
C THR A 56 -42.71 12.52 -10.60
N ALA A 57 -42.90 13.14 -11.77
CA ALA A 57 -44.16 13.10 -12.52
C ALA A 57 -44.32 11.83 -13.37
N GLY A 58 -43.24 11.08 -13.60
CA GLY A 58 -43.24 9.87 -14.43
C GLY A 58 -43.48 10.12 -15.93
N VAL A 59 -43.24 11.33 -16.40
CA VAL A 59 -43.42 11.73 -17.82
C VAL A 59 -42.11 11.58 -18.58
N GLU A 60 -41.01 12.02 -17.98
CA GLU A 60 -39.67 11.97 -18.58
C GLU A 60 -38.96 10.65 -18.27
N PRO A 61 -38.07 10.17 -19.16
CA PRO A 61 -37.31 8.95 -18.92
C PRO A 61 -36.31 9.11 -17.77
N THR A 62 -35.99 7.99 -17.09
CA THR A 62 -34.89 7.94 -16.12
C THR A 62 -33.56 8.27 -16.80
N VAL A 63 -32.81 9.20 -16.22
CA VAL A 63 -31.47 9.57 -16.70
C VAL A 63 -30.44 9.04 -15.73
N THR A 64 -29.46 8.26 -16.22
CA THR A 64 -28.32 7.79 -15.42
C THR A 64 -27.04 8.40 -15.99
N VAL A 65 -26.21 8.97 -15.12
CA VAL A 65 -24.90 9.53 -15.49
C VAL A 65 -23.81 8.96 -14.60
N PHE A 66 -22.60 8.92 -15.16
CA PHE A 66 -21.43 8.41 -14.48
C PHE A 66 -20.26 9.39 -14.51
N PHE A 67 -19.51 9.37 -13.43
CA PHE A 67 -18.13 9.81 -13.37
C PHE A 67 -17.28 8.62 -12.92
N ARG A 68 -16.18 8.34 -13.61
CA ARG A 68 -15.29 7.22 -13.30
C ARG A 68 -13.83 7.59 -13.50
N ASP A 69 -13.09 7.55 -12.41
CA ASP A 69 -11.66 7.83 -12.30
C ASP A 69 -10.95 6.68 -11.58
N PRO A 70 -10.60 5.57 -12.26
CA PRO A 70 -10.18 4.32 -11.63
C PRO A 70 -8.88 4.41 -10.81
N ASP A 71 -8.00 5.34 -11.14
CA ASP A 71 -6.73 5.60 -10.46
C ASP A 71 -6.81 6.76 -9.46
N GLY A 72 -7.87 7.58 -9.53
CA GLY A 72 -8.14 8.64 -8.56
C GLY A 72 -7.27 9.88 -8.78
N ASP A 73 -7.25 10.76 -7.79
CA ASP A 73 -6.63 12.08 -7.93
C ASP A 73 -5.12 12.01 -8.24
N GLY A 74 -4.65 12.96 -9.06
CA GLY A 74 -3.26 13.05 -9.51
C GLY A 74 -2.84 12.02 -10.57
N GLY A 75 -3.74 11.12 -10.98
CA GLY A 75 -3.54 10.12 -12.02
C GLY A 75 -3.87 10.62 -13.43
N ASN A 76 -4.43 9.72 -14.24
CA ASN A 76 -4.92 10.05 -15.57
C ASN A 76 -6.22 10.87 -15.50
N ALA A 77 -6.65 11.41 -16.64
CA ALA A 77 -8.00 11.95 -16.73
C ALA A 77 -9.05 10.84 -16.51
N PRO A 78 -10.24 11.17 -15.98
CA PRO A 78 -11.29 10.20 -15.75
C PRO A 78 -11.66 9.47 -17.05
N THR A 79 -11.78 8.15 -16.95
CA THR A 79 -12.21 7.29 -18.07
C THR A 79 -13.64 7.55 -18.53
N GLN A 80 -14.47 8.16 -17.66
CA GLN A 80 -15.83 8.56 -18.00
C GLN A 80 -16.21 9.84 -17.26
N PHE A 81 -16.77 10.80 -17.98
CA PHE A 81 -17.34 12.03 -17.43
C PHE A 81 -18.55 12.43 -18.26
N ASP A 82 -19.72 11.94 -17.85
CA ASP A 82 -20.97 12.19 -18.57
C ASP A 82 -21.49 13.62 -18.30
N THR A 83 -22.15 14.20 -19.30
CA THR A 83 -22.88 15.47 -19.13
C THR A 83 -24.30 15.20 -18.65
N ILE A 84 -24.72 15.88 -17.58
CA ILE A 84 -26.11 15.85 -17.12
C ILE A 84 -27.00 16.65 -18.07
N ARG A 85 -28.00 15.99 -18.66
CA ARG A 85 -28.98 16.59 -19.56
C ARG A 85 -30.37 16.17 -19.09
N LEU A 86 -31.10 17.13 -18.52
CA LEU A 86 -32.44 16.93 -17.97
C LEU A 86 -33.46 17.76 -18.75
N ALA A 87 -34.71 17.33 -18.74
CA ALA A 87 -35.79 18.10 -19.33
C ALA A 87 -36.03 19.39 -18.50
N ALA A 88 -36.37 20.47 -19.18
CA ALA A 88 -36.71 21.72 -18.51
C ALA A 88 -38.07 21.59 -17.81
N ASN A 89 -38.24 22.29 -16.69
CA ASN A 89 -39.47 22.31 -15.88
C ASN A 89 -39.88 20.95 -15.28
N SER A 90 -38.93 20.03 -15.11
CA SER A 90 -39.16 18.73 -14.45
C SER A 90 -38.48 18.66 -13.09
N VAL A 91 -39.02 17.82 -12.20
CA VAL A 91 -38.49 17.60 -10.84
C VAL A 91 -38.06 16.14 -10.71
N TYR A 92 -36.82 15.91 -10.28
CA TYR A 92 -36.22 14.58 -10.20
C TYR A 92 -35.85 14.22 -8.76
N ASN A 93 -36.03 12.95 -8.40
CA ASN A 93 -35.45 12.31 -7.21
C ASN A 93 -34.14 11.60 -7.56
#